data_AF-A0ABD0B3H1-F1
#
_entry.id   AF-A0ABD0B3H1-F1
#
_cell.length_a   1.000
_cell.length_b   1.000
_cell.length_c   1.000
_cell.angle_alpha   90.00
_cell.angle_beta   90.00
_cell.angle_gamma   90.00
#
_symmetry.space_group_name_H-M   'P 1'
#
loop_
_entity.id
_entity.type
_entity.pdbx_description
1 polymer ?
#
loop_
_entity_poly.entity_id
_entity_poly.type
_entity_poly.pdbx_seq_one_letter_code
_entity_poly.pdbx_strand_id
1 'polypeptide(L)'
;MPPGAERETRQRQLLGLGRLILQQARAGQWDAVRLADQRLAQLVAHLNSQPALWQSLMPARDQVRHWHREAFALCEQETALRKQEWDSLSRKREGLQAYDEAQTWA
;
A
#
# COMPACT_ATOMS: atom_id res chain seq x y z
N MET A 1 19.25 26.61 -1.44
CA MET A 1 19.48 26.01 -0.10
C MET A 1 20.91 25.50 -0.03
N PRO A 2 21.56 25.47 1.15
CA PRO A 2 22.82 24.75 1.29
C PRO A 2 22.59 23.25 1.00
N PRO A 3 23.51 22.57 0.30
CA PRO A 3 23.31 21.19 -0.18
C PRO A 3 23.05 20.18 0.95
N GLY A 4 23.57 20.43 2.16
CA GLY A 4 23.28 19.62 3.35
C GLY A 4 21.81 19.71 3.81
N ALA A 5 21.23 20.91 3.82
CA ALA A 5 19.85 21.12 4.25
C ALA A 5 18.83 20.53 3.27
N GLU A 6 19.15 20.57 1.97
CA GLU A 6 18.33 19.92 0.95
C GLU A 6 18.31 18.40 1.13
N ARG A 7 19.49 17.78 1.29
CA ARG A 7 19.59 16.33 1.55
C ARG A 7 18.78 15.91 2.78
N GLU A 8 18.94 16.60 3.89
CA GLU A 8 18.24 16.29 5.13
C GLU A 8 16.71 16.43 4.98
N THR A 9 16.27 17.45 4.25
CA THR A 9 14.84 17.66 3.96
C THR A 9 14.28 16.52 3.12
N ARG A 10 14.97 16.12 2.03
CA ARG A 10 14.53 15.01 1.18
C ARG A 10 14.55 13.66 1.91
N GLN A 11 15.55 13.45 2.77
CA GLN A 11 15.62 12.28 3.63
C GLN A 11 14.42 12.21 4.57
N ARG A 12 14.08 13.31 5.25
CA ARG A 12 12.89 13.36 6.13
C ARG A 12 11.60 13.12 5.35
N GLN A 13 11.47 13.68 4.15
CA GLN A 13 10.30 13.45 3.29
C GLN A 13 10.15 11.97 2.89
N LEU A 14 11.23 11.33 2.42
CA LEU A 14 11.22 9.91 2.06
C LEU A 14 10.84 9.03 3.26
N LEU A 15 11.52 9.21 4.39
CA LEU A 15 11.27 8.42 5.60
C LEU A 15 9.87 8.67 6.16
N GLY A 16 9.40 9.92 6.14
CA GLY A 16 8.06 10.28 6.57
C GLY A 16 6.98 9.58 5.75
N LEU A 17 7.10 9.61 4.41
CA LEU A 17 6.15 8.95 3.52
C LEU A 17 6.19 7.41 3.65
N GLY A 18 7.38 6.81 3.69
CA GLY A 18 7.50 5.35 3.87
C GLY A 18 6.90 4.87 5.19
N ARG A 19 7.15 5.60 6.29
CA ARG A 19 6.54 5.28 7.60
C ARG A 19 5.03 5.46 7.57
N LEU A 20 4.53 6.54 6.96
CA LEU A 20 3.10 6.80 6.83
C LEU A 20 2.41 5.65 6.09
N ILE A 21 2.93 5.20 4.95
CA ILE A 21 2.39 4.07 4.18
C ILE A 21 2.24 2.83 5.07
N LEU A 22 3.29 2.47 5.81
CA LEU A 22 3.24 1.31 6.71
C LEU A 22 2.24 1.47 7.85
N GLN A 23 2.17 2.65 8.46
CA GLN A 23 1.19 2.93 9.52
C GLN A 23 -0.25 2.81 9.00
N GLN A 24 -0.53 3.36 7.82
CA GLN A 24 -1.85 3.28 7.21
C GLN A 24 -2.22 1.84 6.82
N ALA A 25 -1.26 1.07 6.31
CA ALA A 25 -1.47 -0.34 5.99
C ALA A 25 -1.78 -1.17 7.25
N ARG A 26 -1.04 -0.94 8.34
CA ARG A 26 -1.31 -1.59 9.64
C ARG A 26 -2.68 -1.21 10.23
N ALA A 27 -3.19 -0.03 9.90
CA ALA A 27 -4.51 0.44 10.30
C ALA A 27 -5.64 0.05 9.34
N GLY A 28 -5.35 -0.68 8.25
CA GLY A 28 -6.34 -1.05 7.24
C GLY A 28 -6.87 0.13 6.40
N GLN A 29 -6.19 1.28 6.41
CA GLN A 29 -6.62 2.48 5.70
C GLN A 29 -6.13 2.47 4.25
N TRP A 30 -6.67 1.56 3.43
CA TRP A 30 -6.15 1.26 2.09
C TRP A 30 -6.19 2.44 1.11
N ASP A 31 -7.21 3.30 1.19
CA ASP A 31 -7.23 4.54 0.40
C ASP A 31 -6.12 5.52 0.81
N ALA A 32 -5.84 5.62 2.12
CA ALA A 32 -4.75 6.44 2.62
C ALA A 32 -3.38 5.88 2.21
N VAL A 33 -3.23 4.55 2.19
CA VAL A 33 -2.04 3.87 1.63
C VAL A 33 -1.84 4.26 0.17
N ARG A 34 -2.88 4.15 -0.66
CA ARG A 34 -2.82 4.50 -2.09
C ARG A 34 -2.41 5.97 -2.29
N LEU A 35 -3.00 6.90 -1.54
CA LEU A 35 -2.65 8.32 -1.63
C LEU A 35 -1.22 8.61 -1.18
N ALA A 36 -0.75 7.98 -0.12
CA ALA A 36 0.62 8.15 0.37
C ALA A 36 1.65 7.54 -0.60
N ASP A 37 1.33 6.39 -1.20
CA ASP A 37 2.17 5.74 -2.22
C ASP A 37 2.30 6.59 -3.49
N GLN A 38 1.21 7.18 -3.98
CA GLN A 38 1.25 8.13 -5.10
C GLN A 38 2.17 9.33 -4.82
N ARG A 39 2.11 9.89 -3.60
CA ARG A 39 3.01 10.99 -3.20
C ARG A 39 4.46 10.55 -3.13
N LEU A 40 4.73 9.33 -2.65
CA LEU A 40 6.07 8.76 -2.63
C LEU A 40 6.62 8.57 -4.05
N ALA A 41 5.80 8.05 -4.97
CA ALA A 41 6.18 7.87 -6.37
C ALA A 41 6.56 9.20 -7.04
N GLN A 42 5.77 10.26 -6.81
CA GLN A 42 6.07 11.61 -7.31
C GLN A 42 7.40 12.16 -6.75
N LEU A 43 7.64 11.98 -5.44
CA LEU A 43 8.90 12.40 -4.81
C LEU A 43 10.09 11.63 -5.39
N VAL A 44 9.97 10.31 -5.58
CA VAL A 44 11.04 9.47 -6.15
C VAL A 44 11.32 9.87 -7.60
N ALA A 45 10.28 10.11 -8.42
CA ALA A 45 10.44 10.58 -9.78
C ALA A 45 11.21 11.91 -9.84
N HIS A 46 10.87 12.85 -8.95
CA HIS A 46 11.59 14.12 -8.84
C HIS A 46 13.04 13.95 -8.36
N LEU A 47 13.31 13.04 -7.41
CA LEU A 47 14.67 12.79 -6.92
C LEU A 47 15.55 12.07 -7.96
N ASN A 48 14.97 11.23 -8.81
CA ASN A 48 15.68 10.53 -9.87
C ASN A 48 16.29 11.48 -10.92
N SER A 49 15.74 12.70 -11.09
CA SER A 49 16.36 13.71 -11.96
C SER A 49 17.61 14.35 -11.35
N GLN A 50 17.96 14.02 -10.11
CA GLN A 50 19.12 14.53 -9.37
C GLN A 50 20.01 13.38 -8.87
N PRO A 51 20.85 12.77 -9.73
CA PRO A 51 21.54 11.50 -9.43
C PRO A 51 22.44 11.54 -8.18
N ALA A 52 23.19 12.63 -7.99
CA ALA A 52 24.07 12.76 -6.83
C ALA A 52 23.27 12.82 -5.51
N LEU A 53 22.18 13.57 -5.49
CA LEU A 53 21.27 13.64 -4.34
C LEU A 53 20.61 12.29 -4.10
N TRP A 54 20.10 11.64 -5.15
CA TRP A 54 19.48 10.31 -5.08
C TRP A 54 20.39 9.23 -4.50
N GLN A 55 21.69 9.26 -4.86
CA GLN A 55 22.68 8.33 -4.29
C GLN A 55 22.99 8.65 -2.84
N SER A 56 23.07 9.93 -2.46
CA SER A 56 23.31 10.33 -1.06
C SER A 56 22.20 9.90 -0.09
N LEU A 57 21.02 9.56 -0.62
CA LEU A 57 19.82 9.13 0.12
C LEU A 57 19.68 7.60 0.22
N MET A 58 20.68 6.82 -0.22
CA MET A 58 20.61 5.36 -0.24
C MET A 58 20.12 4.72 1.07
N PRO A 59 20.63 5.08 2.27
CA PRO A 59 20.14 4.47 3.51
C PRO A 59 18.64 4.73 3.75
N ALA A 60 18.15 5.92 3.43
CA ALA A 60 16.74 6.26 3.57
C ALA A 60 15.87 5.49 2.57
N ARG A 61 16.36 5.30 1.35
CA ARG A 61 15.67 4.52 0.31
C ARG A 61 15.55 3.06 0.70
N ASP A 62 16.59 2.47 1.28
CA ASP A 62 16.55 1.08 1.73
C ASP A 62 15.56 0.88 2.88
N GLN A 63 15.51 1.83 3.82
CA GLN A 63 14.48 1.81 4.87
C GLN A 63 13.06 1.94 4.32
N VAL A 64 12.85 2.83 3.34
CA VAL A 64 11.54 2.98 2.68
C VAL A 64 11.16 1.71 1.93
N ARG A 65 12.08 1.06 1.23
CA ARG A 65 11.84 -0.23 0.56
C ARG A 65 11.42 -1.31 1.55
N HIS A 66 12.06 -1.37 2.72
CA HIS A 66 11.70 -2.32 3.76
C HIS A 66 10.25 -2.11 4.24
N TRP A 67 9.89 -0.87 4.61
CA TRP A 67 8.52 -0.54 5.02
C TRP A 67 7.49 -0.76 3.91
N HIS A 68 7.84 -0.48 2.66
CA HIS A 68 6.96 -0.70 1.52
C HIS A 68 6.67 -2.19 1.30
N ARG A 69 7.68 -3.06 1.43
CA ARG A 69 7.49 -4.52 1.38
C ARG A 69 6.58 -5.03 2.49
N GLU A 70 6.74 -4.51 3.72
CA GLU A 70 5.82 -4.85 4.82
C GLU A 70 4.39 -4.38 4.53
N ALA A 71 4.20 -3.15 4.06
CA ALA A 71 2.89 -2.62 3.72
C ALA A 71 2.24 -3.42 2.58
N PHE A 72 3.03 -3.84 1.59
CA PHE A 72 2.55 -4.67 0.48
C PHE A 72 2.07 -6.03 0.96
N ALA A 73 2.81 -6.70 1.85
CA ALA A 73 2.38 -7.98 2.43
C ALA A 73 1.04 -7.85 3.19
N LEU A 74 0.79 -6.73 3.87
CA LEU A 74 -0.50 -6.45 4.52
C LEU A 74 -1.63 -6.28 3.50
N CYS A 75 -1.38 -5.60 2.39
CA CYS A 75 -2.34 -5.49 1.29
C CYS A 75 -2.66 -6.85 0.65
N GLU A 76 -1.66 -7.71 0.47
CA GLU A 76 -1.86 -9.07 -0.04
C GLU A 76 -2.73 -9.90 0.91
N GLN A 77 -2.46 -9.81 2.21
CA GLN A 77 -3.25 -10.49 3.24
C GLN A 77 -4.72 -10.04 3.22
N GLU A 78 -4.98 -8.73 3.20
CA GLU A 78 -6.34 -8.19 3.11
C GLU A 78 -7.04 -8.66 1.84
N THR A 79 -6.35 -8.62 0.70
CA THR A 79 -6.91 -9.07 -0.59
C THR A 79 -7.33 -10.54 -0.52
N ALA A 80 -6.49 -11.39 0.08
CA ALA A 80 -6.80 -12.80 0.27
C ALA A 80 -8.03 -13.00 1.17
N LEU A 81 -8.13 -12.25 2.29
CA LEU A 81 -9.28 -12.27 3.19
C LEU A 81 -10.57 -11.88 2.44
N ARG A 82 -10.56 -10.75 1.74
CA ARG A 82 -11.73 -10.26 0.99
C ARG A 82 -12.17 -11.23 -0.10
N LYS A 83 -11.22 -11.90 -0.76
CA LYS A 83 -11.53 -12.95 -1.73
C LYS A 83 -12.23 -14.15 -1.08
N GLN A 84 -11.74 -14.60 0.07
CA GLN A 84 -12.36 -15.70 0.81
C GLN A 84 -13.77 -15.33 1.30
N GLU A 85 -13.97 -14.10 1.79
CA GLU A 85 -15.28 -13.58 2.19
C GLU A 85 -16.25 -13.57 1.00
N TRP A 86 -15.81 -13.07 -0.16
CA TRP A 86 -16.58 -13.05 -1.39
C TRP A 86 -16.99 -14.47 -1.84
N ASP A 87 -16.06 -15.43 -1.82
CA ASP A 87 -16.32 -16.81 -2.20
C ASP A 87 -17.29 -17.50 -1.21
N SER A 88 -17.28 -17.12 0.06
CA SER A 88 -18.24 -17.59 1.06
C SER A 88 -19.65 -17.04 0.80
N LEU A 89 -19.75 -15.73 0.51
CA LEU A 89 -21.02 -15.07 0.21
C LEU A 89 -21.64 -15.61 -1.09
N SER A 90 -20.81 -15.83 -2.11
CA SER A 90 -21.26 -16.37 -3.40
C SER A 90 -21.87 -17.77 -3.25
N ARG A 91 -21.23 -18.65 -2.47
CA ARG A 91 -21.77 -19.99 -2.17
C ARG A 91 -23.06 -19.97 -1.37
N LYS A 92 -23.21 -19.02 -0.43
CA LYS A 92 -24.49 -18.84 0.28
C LYS A 92 -25.61 -18.42 -0.68
N ARG A 93 -25.31 -17.55 -1.65
CA ARG A 93 -26.28 -17.14 -2.67
C ARG A 93 -26.69 -18.31 -3.57
N GLU A 94 -25.74 -19.14 -4.02
CA GLU A 94 -26.05 -20.36 -4.76
C GLU A 94 -26.92 -21.32 -3.94
N GLY A 95 -26.61 -21.47 -2.64
CA GLY A 95 -27.44 -22.25 -1.72
C GLY A 95 -28.86 -21.71 -1.63
N LEU A 96 -29.04 -20.39 -1.47
CA LEU A 96 -30.36 -19.76 -1.43
C LEU A 96 -31.12 -19.93 -2.76
N GLN A 97 -30.44 -19.74 -3.90
CA GLN A 97 -31.05 -19.97 -5.21
C GLN A 97 -31.48 -21.43 -5.41
N ALA A 98 -30.68 -22.40 -4.96
CA ALA A 98 -31.04 -23.82 -5.02
C ALA A 98 -32.26 -24.16 -4.14
N TYR A 99 -32.42 -23.49 -2.99
CA TYR A 99 -33.61 -23.62 -2.15
C TYR A 99 -34.86 -23.00 -2.79
N ASP A 100 -34.73 -21.83 -3.42
CA ASP A 100 -35.82 -21.16 -4.13
C ASP A 100 -36.26 -21.95 -5.38
N GLU A 101 -35.31 -22.52 -6.14
CA GLU A 101 -35.60 -23.43 -7.25
C GLU A 101 -36.28 -24.71 -6.76
N ALA A 102 -35.87 -25.30 -5.64
CA ALA A 102 -36.55 -26.46 -5.07
C ALA A 102 -38.00 -26.17 -4.64
N GLN A 103 -38.32 -24.93 -4.23
CA GLN A 103 -39.70 -24.54 -3.89
C GLN A 103 -40.58 -24.29 -5.12
N THR A 104 -40.00 -23.99 -6.29
CA THR A 104 -40.80 -23.70 -7.50
C THR A 104 -41.33 -24.96 -8.20
N TRP A 105 -40.89 -26.15 -7.78
CA TRP A 105 -41.26 -27.45 -8.35
C TRP A 105 -42.23 -28.25 -7.46
N ALA A 106 -42.76 -27.64 -6.40
CA ALA A 106 -43.83 -28.18 -5.56
C ALA A 106 -45.15 -27.43 -5.79
#